data_AF-A0A8I1T624-F1
#
_entry.id   AF-A0A8I1T624-F1
#
_cell.length_a   1.000
_cell.length_b   1.000
_cell.length_c   1.000
_cell.angle_alpha   90.00
_cell.angle_beta   90.00
_cell.angle_gamma   90.00
#
_symmetry.space_group_name_H-M   'P 1'
#
loop_
_entity.id
_entity.type
_entity.pdbx_description
1 polymer ?
#
loop_
_entity_poly.entity_id
_entity_poly.type
_entity_poly.pdbx_seq_one_letter_code
_entity_poly.pdbx_strand_id
1 'polypeptide(L)'
;MTGQPESVRSYQRVFRPDRRIYSIDGKPLPVPGGVPLRWLAYATGTLIASIAVPAATTTVAMFGAAVALAAGLAVGGRAAAIVAAGVVFAGVEALAFVVGALDWPLRLVILPAAVATLATQKTPDGRSAERFAVSWIALRLAPRRRSLGRSLLVAGRGHSVAADVWFAPDEHSPTLRRGRVKGPSVVRFAAPVEEINRRRPGKRTVRRLGWHRRRGGVTSKVTLGTGEVMEVRP
;
A
#
# COMPACT_ATOMS: atom_id res chain seq x y z
N MET A 1 -28.53 22.31 11.14
CA MET A 1 -28.35 20.84 11.06
C MET A 1 -27.11 20.48 11.87
N THR A 2 -27.29 20.04 13.11
CA THR A 2 -26.23 19.61 14.02
C THR A 2 -25.87 18.16 13.70
N GLY A 3 -25.08 17.95 12.65
CA GLY A 3 -24.52 16.64 12.33
C GLY A 3 -23.48 16.28 13.38
N GLN A 4 -23.71 15.20 14.12
CA GLN A 4 -22.69 14.60 14.98
C GLN A 4 -21.43 14.33 14.15
N PRO A 5 -20.23 14.71 14.64
CA PRO A 5 -18.99 14.45 13.90
C PRO A 5 -18.81 12.94 13.68
N GLU A 6 -18.70 12.52 12.42
CA GLU A 6 -18.49 11.11 12.05
C GLU A 6 -17.08 10.69 12.52
N SER A 7 -16.99 10.06 13.69
CA SER A 7 -15.71 9.67 14.28
C SER A 7 -15.17 8.41 13.62
N VAL A 8 -14.03 8.52 12.93
CA VAL A 8 -13.32 7.36 12.38
C VAL A 8 -12.25 6.93 13.38
N ARG A 9 -12.50 5.88 14.17
CA ARG A 9 -11.50 5.23 15.02
C ARG A 9 -10.87 4.04 14.28
N SER A 10 -9.55 4.07 14.12
CA SER A 10 -8.79 2.94 13.56
C SER A 10 -8.31 2.04 14.69
N TYR A 11 -9.06 0.97 14.99
CA TYR A 11 -8.57 -0.10 15.85
C TYR A 11 -7.61 -0.99 15.05
N GLN A 12 -6.31 -0.85 15.26
CA GLN A 12 -5.36 -1.84 14.76
C GLN A 12 -5.38 -3.05 15.69
N ARG A 13 -5.62 -4.24 15.13
CA ARG A 13 -5.50 -5.51 15.87
C ARG A 13 -4.04 -5.67 16.34
N VAL A 14 -3.83 -5.61 17.65
CA VAL A 14 -2.51 -5.69 18.29
C VAL A 14 -1.95 -7.12 18.31
N PHE A 15 -2.82 -8.13 18.30
CA PHE A 15 -2.40 -9.53 18.36
C PHE A 15 -2.80 -10.30 17.11
N ARG A 16 -1.80 -10.94 16.50
CA ARG A 16 -1.99 -11.87 15.38
C ARG A 16 -1.36 -13.20 15.76
N PRO A 17 -2.15 -14.28 15.89
CA PRO A 17 -1.60 -15.59 16.20
C PRO A 17 -0.70 -16.04 15.03
N ASP A 18 0.58 -16.24 15.31
CA ASP A 18 1.55 -16.80 14.39
C ASP A 18 1.75 -18.28 14.72
N ARG A 19 1.36 -19.18 13.79
CA ARG A 19 1.47 -20.63 14.01
C ARG A 19 2.87 -21.08 13.64
N ARG A 20 3.56 -21.76 14.56
CA ARG A 20 4.96 -22.18 14.43
C ARG A 20 5.14 -23.64 14.82
N ILE A 21 6.10 -24.29 14.16
CA ILE A 21 6.57 -25.64 14.51
C ILE A 21 7.85 -25.47 15.31
N TYR A 22 7.89 -26.01 16.52
CA TYR A 22 9.07 -25.95 17.40
C TYR A 22 9.85 -27.27 17.43
N SER A 23 9.17 -28.39 17.16
CA SER A 23 9.74 -29.73 17.20
C SER A 23 9.08 -30.63 16.16
N ILE A 24 9.83 -31.61 15.67
CA ILE A 24 9.33 -32.70 14.83
C ILE A 24 9.63 -34.00 15.59
N ASP A 25 8.61 -34.83 15.80
CA ASP A 25 8.72 -36.09 16.56
C ASP A 25 9.39 -35.92 17.94
N GLY A 26 9.03 -34.82 18.63
CA GLY A 26 9.57 -34.49 19.95
C GLY A 26 11.01 -33.94 19.95
N LYS A 27 11.71 -33.94 18.81
CA LYS A 27 13.05 -33.36 18.69
C LYS A 27 12.95 -31.86 18.37
N PRO A 28 13.58 -30.97 19.16
CA PRO A 28 13.54 -29.55 18.89
C PRO A 28 14.23 -29.24 17.57
N LEU A 29 13.65 -28.32 16.80
CA LEU A 29 14.28 -27.84 15.57
C LEU A 29 15.51 -26.98 15.92
N PRO A 30 16.59 -27.03 15.10
CA PRO A 30 17.79 -26.21 15.31
C PRO A 30 17.57 -24.71 15.01
N VAL A 31 16.32 -24.26 14.96
CA VAL A 31 15.94 -22.88 14.64
C VAL A 31 15.33 -22.24 15.90
N PRO A 32 16.01 -21.26 16.53
CA PRO A 32 15.49 -20.60 17.71
C PRO A 32 14.18 -19.90 17.39
N GLY A 33 13.14 -20.14 18.19
CA GLY A 33 11.80 -19.57 17.99
C GLY A 33 10.91 -20.29 16.98
N GLY A 34 11.33 -21.46 16.49
CA GLY A 34 10.53 -22.33 15.63
C GLY A 34 10.34 -21.81 14.20
N VAL A 35 9.80 -22.66 13.32
CA VAL A 35 9.56 -22.34 11.91
C VAL A 35 8.10 -21.91 11.73
N PRO A 36 7.81 -20.69 11.24
CA PRO A 36 6.45 -20.26 10.95
C PRO A 36 5.81 -21.11 9.84
N LEU A 37 4.55 -21.53 10.03
CA LEU A 37 3.82 -22.29 9.01
C LEU A 37 3.73 -21.55 7.67
N ARG A 38 3.67 -20.21 7.73
CA ARG A 38 3.68 -19.36 6.52
C ARG A 38 5.00 -19.45 5.78
N TRP A 39 6.13 -19.49 6.48
CA TRP A 39 7.44 -19.67 5.87
C TRP A 39 7.48 -21.02 5.15
N LEU A 40 7.01 -22.08 5.81
CA LEU A 40 6.94 -23.43 5.22
C LEU A 40 6.06 -23.44 3.96
N ALA A 41 4.88 -22.81 4.00
CA ALA A 41 4.00 -22.71 2.85
C ALA A 41 4.67 -22.02 1.64
N TYR A 42 5.43 -20.93 1.87
CA TYR A 42 6.19 -20.29 0.81
C TYR A 42 7.33 -21.16 0.28
N ALA A 43 8.08 -21.82 1.17
CA ALA A 43 9.15 -22.71 0.77
C ALA A 43 8.61 -23.86 -0.08
N THR A 44 7.58 -24.56 0.39
CA THR A 44 6.92 -25.64 -0.35
C THR A 44 6.35 -25.17 -1.67
N GLY A 45 5.63 -24.04 -1.70
CA GLY A 45 5.08 -23.49 -2.94
C GLY A 45 6.17 -23.12 -3.96
N THR A 46 7.27 -22.54 -3.50
CA THR A 46 8.41 -22.18 -4.36
C THR A 46 9.14 -23.42 -4.86
N LEU A 47 9.29 -24.46 -4.04
CA LEU A 47 9.86 -25.74 -4.44
C LEU A 47 9.03 -26.41 -5.52
N ILE A 48 7.72 -26.48 -5.35
CA ILE A 48 6.82 -27.03 -6.37
C ILE A 48 6.94 -26.22 -7.66
N ALA A 49 6.96 -24.89 -7.57
CA ALA A 49 7.14 -24.03 -8.72
C ALA A 49 8.50 -24.24 -9.41
N SER A 50 9.60 -24.40 -8.67
CA SER A 50 10.94 -24.59 -9.25
C SER A 50 11.11 -25.94 -9.95
N ILE A 51 10.29 -26.94 -9.58
CA ILE A 51 10.21 -28.23 -10.27
C ILE A 51 9.28 -28.14 -11.49
N ALA A 52 8.09 -27.55 -11.32
CA ALA A 52 7.05 -27.56 -12.34
C ALA A 52 7.31 -26.56 -13.48
N VAL A 53 7.86 -25.38 -13.19
CA VAL A 53 8.05 -24.31 -14.18
C VAL A 53 8.98 -24.74 -15.33
N PRO A 54 10.16 -25.35 -15.08
CA PRO A 54 11.00 -25.86 -16.17
C PRO A 54 10.39 -27.04 -16.94
N ALA A 55 9.47 -27.79 -16.33
CA ALA A 55 8.86 -28.98 -16.94
C ALA A 55 7.59 -28.65 -17.76
N ALA A 56 6.91 -27.55 -17.43
CA ALA A 56 5.60 -27.18 -17.99
C ALA A 56 5.65 -25.83 -18.73
N THR A 57 6.84 -25.38 -19.12
CA THR A 57 7.14 -24.01 -19.55
C THR A 57 6.21 -23.50 -20.62
N THR A 58 6.10 -24.25 -21.71
CA THR A 58 5.30 -23.83 -22.87
C THR A 58 3.81 -23.84 -22.53
N THR A 59 3.34 -24.81 -21.74
CA THR A 59 1.91 -24.90 -21.37
C THR A 59 1.52 -23.75 -20.42
N VAL A 60 2.35 -23.47 -19.42
CA VAL A 60 2.15 -22.38 -18.47
C VAL A 60 2.27 -21.02 -19.17
N ALA A 61 3.25 -20.86 -20.06
CA ALA A 61 3.42 -19.64 -20.85
C ALA A 61 2.22 -19.39 -21.76
N MET A 62 1.71 -20.42 -22.45
CA MET A 62 0.53 -20.33 -23.31
C MET A 62 -0.73 -19.99 -22.51
N PHE A 63 -0.97 -20.64 -21.37
CA PHE A 63 -2.12 -20.33 -20.52
C PHE A 63 -2.05 -18.91 -19.96
N GLY A 64 -0.88 -18.50 -19.44
CA GLY A 64 -0.66 -17.14 -18.95
C GLY A 64 -0.87 -16.09 -20.05
N ALA A 65 -0.35 -16.36 -21.25
CA ALA A 65 -0.53 -15.49 -22.41
C ALA A 65 -2.00 -15.38 -22.81
N ALA A 66 -2.77 -16.48 -22.80
CA ALA A 66 -4.20 -16.47 -23.10
C ALA A 66 -5.00 -15.62 -22.09
N VAL A 67 -4.71 -15.74 -20.79
CA VAL A 67 -5.33 -14.91 -19.74
C VAL A 67 -4.99 -13.44 -19.93
N ALA A 68 -3.72 -13.13 -20.20
CA ALA A 68 -3.25 -11.76 -20.43
C ALA A 68 -3.85 -11.14 -21.70
N LEU A 69 -4.02 -11.95 -22.76
CA LEU A 69 -4.70 -11.54 -23.98
C LEU A 69 -6.16 -11.16 -23.69
N ALA A 70 -6.91 -12.03 -23.00
CA ALA A 70 -8.29 -11.77 -22.65
C ALA A 70 -8.45 -10.53 -21.77
N ALA A 71 -7.59 -10.36 -20.76
CA ALA A 71 -7.59 -9.19 -19.89
C ALA A 71 -7.24 -7.90 -20.65
N GLY A 72 -6.22 -7.94 -21.51
CA GLY A 72 -5.83 -6.80 -22.33
C GLY A 72 -6.90 -6.38 -23.32
N LEU A 73 -7.64 -7.34 -23.91
CA LEU A 73 -8.80 -7.05 -24.76
C LEU A 73 -9.90 -6.31 -24.00
N ALA A 74 -10.14 -6.70 -22.75
CA ALA A 74 -11.18 -6.10 -21.91
C ALA A 74 -10.85 -4.66 -21.46
N VAL A 75 -9.56 -4.30 -21.35
CA VAL A 75 -9.13 -3.03 -20.72
C VAL A 75 -8.52 -2.03 -21.70
N GLY A 76 -7.74 -2.50 -22.69
CA GLY A 76 -6.86 -1.64 -23.51
C GLY A 76 -6.93 -1.88 -25.02
N GLY A 77 -7.84 -2.74 -25.48
CA GLY A 77 -8.00 -3.07 -26.89
C GLY A 77 -6.95 -4.04 -27.44
N ARG A 78 -7.03 -4.33 -28.74
CA ARG A 78 -6.28 -5.43 -29.39
C ARG A 78 -4.76 -5.29 -29.32
N ALA A 79 -4.24 -4.07 -29.50
CA ALA A 79 -2.80 -3.83 -29.42
C ALA A 79 -2.26 -4.08 -28.00
N ALA A 80 -2.95 -3.56 -26.97
CA ALA A 80 -2.58 -3.80 -25.58
C ALA A 80 -2.67 -5.29 -25.20
N ALA A 81 -3.68 -6.00 -25.73
CA ALA A 81 -3.84 -7.44 -25.53
C ALA A 81 -2.67 -8.27 -26.07
N ILE A 82 -2.27 -8.01 -27.31
CA ILE A 82 -1.16 -8.73 -27.95
C ILE A 82 0.15 -8.46 -27.21
N VAL A 83 0.41 -7.19 -26.86
CA VAL A 83 1.61 -6.82 -26.09
C VAL A 83 1.59 -7.51 -24.72
N ALA A 84 0.48 -7.47 -23.99
CA ALA A 84 0.37 -8.12 -22.68
C ALA A 84 0.58 -9.65 -22.77
N ALA A 85 -0.02 -10.31 -23.76
CA ALA A 85 0.15 -11.74 -23.99
C ALA A 85 1.61 -12.10 -24.32
N GLY A 86 2.25 -11.35 -25.23
CA GLY A 86 3.64 -11.56 -25.60
C GLY A 86 4.61 -11.34 -24.43
N VAL A 87 4.40 -10.28 -23.63
CA VAL A 87 5.21 -10.02 -22.43
C VAL A 87 5.07 -11.14 -21.41
N VAL A 88 3.84 -11.65 -21.17
CA VAL A 88 3.64 -12.75 -20.24
C VAL A 88 4.27 -14.04 -20.75
N PHE A 89 4.10 -14.37 -22.03
CA PHE A 89 4.72 -15.55 -22.64
C PHE A 89 6.25 -15.52 -22.50
N ALA A 90 6.87 -14.44 -23.01
CA ALA A 90 8.33 -14.29 -22.98
C ALA A 90 8.87 -14.21 -21.55
N GLY A 91 8.14 -13.56 -20.64
CA GLY A 91 8.52 -13.47 -19.22
C GLY A 91 8.52 -14.82 -18.52
N VAL A 92 7.52 -15.68 -18.79
CA VAL A 92 7.45 -17.04 -18.22
C VAL A 92 8.58 -17.91 -18.77
N GLU A 93 8.83 -17.89 -20.09
CA GLU A 93 9.92 -18.64 -20.70
C GLU A 93 11.30 -18.19 -20.20
N ALA A 94 11.53 -16.87 -20.13
CA ALA A 94 12.78 -16.33 -19.60
C ALA A 94 13.00 -16.71 -18.13
N LEU A 95 11.95 -16.64 -17.31
CA LEU A 95 12.02 -17.03 -15.91
C LEU A 95 12.35 -18.52 -15.77
N ALA A 96 11.70 -19.36 -16.56
CA ALA A 96 11.93 -20.79 -16.52
C ALA A 96 13.31 -21.19 -17.02
N PHE A 97 13.83 -20.51 -18.04
CA PHE A 97 15.21 -20.67 -18.48
C PHE A 97 16.18 -20.34 -17.34
N VAL A 98 16.00 -19.19 -16.67
CA VAL A 98 16.84 -18.78 -15.55
C VAL A 98 16.76 -19.79 -14.39
N VAL A 99 15.55 -20.22 -14.01
CA VAL A 99 15.36 -21.21 -12.94
C VAL A 99 15.92 -22.57 -13.35
N GLY A 100 15.77 -22.96 -14.62
CA GLY A 100 16.29 -24.20 -15.18
C GLY A 100 17.82 -24.24 -15.21
N ALA A 101 18.46 -23.10 -15.42
CA ALA A 101 19.92 -22.93 -15.43
C ALA A 101 20.55 -22.98 -14.03
N LEU A 102 19.76 -22.88 -12.95
CA LEU A 102 20.28 -23.04 -11.60
C LEU A 102 20.59 -24.52 -11.30
N ASP A 103 21.76 -24.75 -10.71
CA ASP A 103 22.12 -26.07 -10.17
C ASP A 103 21.08 -26.56 -9.16
N TRP A 104 20.95 -27.88 -9.07
CA TRP A 104 19.93 -28.51 -8.22
C TRP A 104 19.92 -28.02 -6.76
N PRO A 105 21.06 -27.75 -6.06
CA PRO A 105 21.00 -27.27 -4.67
C PRO A 105 20.47 -25.84 -4.60
N LEU A 106 20.88 -25.00 -5.56
CA LEU A 106 20.43 -23.61 -5.65
C LEU A 106 18.94 -23.55 -5.93
N ARG A 107 18.46 -24.37 -6.86
CA ARG A 107 17.07 -24.40 -7.31
C ARG A 107 16.11 -25.02 -6.31
N LEU A 108 16.51 -26.12 -5.65
CA LEU A 108 15.61 -26.94 -4.83
C LEU A 108 15.71 -26.63 -3.34
N VAL A 109 16.80 -26.02 -2.88
CA VAL A 109 16.99 -25.74 -1.44
C VAL A 109 17.08 -24.23 -1.20
N ILE A 110 18.05 -23.57 -1.85
CA ILE A 110 18.37 -22.18 -1.54
C ILE A 110 17.27 -21.24 -2.04
N LEU A 111 16.79 -21.41 -3.26
CA LEU A 111 15.74 -20.57 -3.84
C LEU A 111 14.43 -20.62 -3.03
N PRO A 112 13.87 -21.80 -2.69
CA PRO A 112 12.71 -21.89 -1.79
C PRO A 112 12.90 -21.23 -0.44
N ALA A 113 14.05 -21.46 0.22
CA ALA A 113 14.35 -20.89 1.52
C ALA A 113 14.48 -19.36 1.46
N ALA A 114 15.14 -18.83 0.41
CA ALA A 114 15.32 -17.40 0.19
C ALA A 114 13.97 -16.71 -0.08
N VAL A 115 13.13 -17.28 -0.95
CA VAL A 115 11.80 -16.74 -1.24
C VAL A 115 10.92 -16.75 0.02
N ALA A 116 10.91 -17.85 0.77
CA ALA A 116 10.17 -17.93 2.02
C ALA A 116 10.62 -16.88 3.04
N THR A 117 11.93 -16.68 3.16
CA THR A 117 12.51 -15.68 4.07
C THR A 117 12.14 -14.27 3.65
N LEU A 118 12.30 -13.92 2.37
CA LEU A 118 11.96 -12.60 1.85
C LEU A 118 10.46 -12.31 1.95
N ALA A 119 9.60 -13.31 1.67
CA ALA A 119 8.15 -13.17 1.73
C ALA A 119 7.62 -13.00 3.16
N THR A 120 8.35 -13.53 4.16
CA THR A 120 7.97 -13.44 5.57
C THR A 120 8.58 -12.26 6.31
N GLN A 121 9.79 -11.82 5.92
CA GLN A 121 10.44 -10.64 6.50
C GLN A 121 9.87 -9.32 5.97
N LYS A 122 9.44 -9.27 4.70
CA LYS A 122 8.86 -8.04 4.15
C LYS A 122 7.43 -7.88 4.63
N THR A 123 7.22 -6.91 5.53
CA THR A 123 5.89 -6.48 5.98
C THR A 123 5.56 -5.06 5.51
N PRO A 124 5.29 -4.84 4.20
CA PRO A 124 4.86 -3.55 3.72
C PRO A 124 3.56 -3.12 4.43
N ASP A 125 3.58 -1.92 5.02
CA ASP A 125 2.49 -1.36 5.85
C ASP A 125 2.09 -2.23 7.05
N GLY A 126 3.03 -3.02 7.60
CA GLY A 126 2.75 -3.98 8.67
C GLY A 126 1.87 -5.16 8.24
N ARG A 127 1.61 -5.30 6.94
CA ARG A 127 0.83 -6.39 6.36
C ARG A 127 1.76 -7.45 5.83
N SER A 128 1.26 -8.67 5.78
CA SER A 128 1.99 -9.75 5.14
C SER A 128 2.06 -9.55 3.62
N ALA A 129 3.18 -9.93 2.99
CA ALA A 129 3.46 -9.66 1.57
C ALA A 129 2.33 -10.12 0.63
N GLU A 130 1.73 -11.28 0.88
CA GLU A 130 0.58 -11.78 0.12
C GLU A 130 -0.67 -10.92 0.28
N ARG A 131 -0.96 -10.45 1.49
CA ARG A 131 -2.11 -9.57 1.72
C ARG A 131 -1.89 -8.19 1.13
N PHE A 132 -0.67 -7.69 1.21
CA PHE A 132 -0.29 -6.46 0.53
C PHE A 132 -0.42 -6.61 -0.98
N ALA A 133 0.13 -7.67 -1.57
CA ALA A 133 0.04 -7.94 -3.01
C ALA A 133 -1.42 -8.05 -3.46
N VAL A 134 -2.26 -8.84 -2.76
CA VAL A 134 -3.70 -8.94 -3.08
C VAL A 134 -4.39 -7.59 -2.93
N SER A 135 -4.12 -6.83 -1.87
CA SER A 135 -4.70 -5.49 -1.70
C SER A 135 -4.25 -4.52 -2.78
N TRP A 136 -2.99 -4.60 -3.20
CA TRP A 136 -2.39 -3.77 -4.24
C TRP A 136 -2.95 -4.12 -5.62
N ILE A 137 -3.04 -5.41 -5.94
CA ILE A 137 -3.68 -5.93 -7.15
C ILE A 137 -5.14 -5.53 -7.16
N ALA A 138 -5.89 -5.76 -6.08
CA ALA A 138 -7.28 -5.34 -5.96
C ALA A 138 -7.43 -3.82 -6.14
N LEU A 139 -6.51 -3.01 -5.60
CA LEU A 139 -6.49 -1.56 -5.78
C LEU A 139 -6.25 -1.15 -7.24
N ARG A 140 -5.47 -1.94 -7.99
CA ARG A 140 -5.18 -1.70 -9.42
C ARG A 140 -6.29 -2.21 -10.34
N LEU A 141 -6.86 -3.37 -10.02
CA LEU A 141 -7.89 -4.06 -10.81
C LEU A 141 -9.31 -3.60 -10.51
N ALA A 142 -9.57 -2.95 -9.36
CA ALA A 142 -10.87 -2.36 -9.09
C ALA A 142 -10.88 -0.90 -9.59
N PRO A 143 -11.36 -0.61 -10.82
CA PRO A 143 -11.62 0.76 -11.26
C PRO A 143 -12.70 1.47 -10.42
N ARG A 144 -13.31 0.77 -9.46
CA ARG A 144 -14.23 1.30 -8.46
C ARG A 144 -13.71 0.95 -7.07
N ARG A 145 -12.66 1.67 -6.66
CA ARG A 145 -12.15 1.61 -5.29
C ARG A 145 -13.36 1.79 -4.35
N ARG A 146 -13.63 0.87 -3.42
CA ARG A 146 -14.70 1.03 -2.42
C ARG A 146 -14.16 0.74 -1.02
N SER A 147 -14.52 1.56 -0.03
CA SER A 147 -14.27 1.32 1.39
C SER A 147 -15.58 1.54 2.12
N LEU A 148 -15.97 0.59 2.98
CA LEU A 148 -17.25 0.61 3.70
C LEU A 148 -18.47 0.85 2.76
N GLY A 149 -18.45 0.22 1.57
CA GLY A 149 -19.51 0.37 0.57
C GLY A 149 -19.50 1.70 -0.22
N ARG A 150 -18.67 2.68 0.15
CA ARG A 150 -18.55 3.97 -0.53
C ARG A 150 -17.41 3.95 -1.56
N SER A 151 -17.57 4.60 -2.71
CA SER A 151 -16.48 4.74 -3.68
C SER A 151 -15.33 5.56 -3.08
N LEU A 152 -14.16 4.96 -2.95
CA LEU A 152 -12.91 5.63 -2.64
C LEU A 152 -12.48 6.49 -3.84
N LEU A 153 -11.84 7.60 -3.52
CA LEU A 153 -11.36 8.56 -4.50
C LEU A 153 -10.13 8.01 -5.24
N VAL A 154 -10.00 8.43 -6.50
CA VAL A 154 -8.81 8.16 -7.30
C VAL A 154 -7.62 8.87 -6.67
N ALA A 155 -6.52 8.14 -6.46
CA ALA A 155 -5.30 8.73 -5.90
C ALA A 155 -4.84 9.92 -6.77
N GLY A 156 -4.53 11.05 -6.13
CA GLY A 156 -4.08 12.27 -6.81
C GLY A 156 -5.20 13.21 -7.26
N ARG A 157 -6.49 12.82 -7.22
CA ARG A 157 -7.59 13.76 -7.43
C ARG A 157 -7.93 14.50 -6.14
N GLY A 158 -7.88 15.83 -6.17
CA GLY A 158 -8.38 16.66 -5.09
C GLY A 158 -9.89 16.45 -4.91
N HIS A 159 -10.34 16.40 -3.66
CA HIS A 159 -11.75 16.24 -3.33
C HIS A 159 -12.20 17.37 -2.41
N SER A 160 -13.38 17.93 -2.70
CA SER A 160 -14.05 18.91 -1.86
C SER A 160 -15.09 18.21 -1.00
N VAL A 161 -14.88 18.20 0.31
CA VAL A 161 -15.85 17.69 1.28
C VAL A 161 -16.51 18.88 1.96
N ALA A 162 -17.83 18.98 1.89
CA ALA A 162 -18.62 19.94 2.65
C ALA A 162 -19.10 19.28 3.96
N ALA A 163 -18.16 18.98 4.85
CA ALA A 163 -18.47 18.39 6.15
C ALA A 163 -17.48 18.90 7.21
N ASP A 164 -17.86 18.77 8.48
CA ASP A 164 -16.95 18.94 9.60
C ASP A 164 -15.97 17.76 9.63
N VAL A 165 -14.86 17.90 8.91
CA VAL A 165 -13.82 16.88 8.81
C VAL A 165 -12.82 17.07 9.94
N TRP A 166 -12.69 16.06 10.80
CA TRP A 166 -11.66 16.02 11.81
C TRP A 166 -10.51 15.10 11.38
N PHE A 167 -9.29 15.60 11.46
CA PHE A 167 -8.07 14.81 11.26
C PHE A 167 -7.49 14.48 12.62
N ALA A 168 -7.71 13.25 13.09
CA ALA A 168 -7.09 12.77 14.31
C ALA A 168 -5.57 12.58 14.09
N PRO A 169 -4.73 12.94 15.07
CA PRO A 169 -3.31 12.59 15.01
C PRO A 169 -3.16 11.06 14.97
N ASP A 170 -2.24 10.57 14.15
CA ASP A 170 -1.80 9.18 14.25
C ASP A 170 -0.73 9.06 15.34
N GLU A 171 -0.62 7.86 15.92
CA GLU A 171 0.31 7.54 17.01
C GLU A 171 1.78 7.85 16.63
N HIS A 172 2.09 7.90 15.34
CA HIS A 172 3.45 8.07 14.82
C HIS A 172 3.72 9.48 14.25
N SER A 173 2.72 10.38 14.22
CA SER A 173 2.91 11.74 13.70
C SER A 173 1.88 12.73 14.28
N PRO A 174 2.13 13.27 15.48
CA PRO A 174 1.44 14.47 15.97
C PRO A 174 1.84 15.75 15.19
N THR A 175 2.36 15.59 13.97
CA THR A 175 2.92 16.65 13.14
C THR A 175 1.88 17.22 12.19
N LEU A 176 1.97 18.53 11.94
CA LEU A 176 1.12 19.21 10.97
C LEU A 176 1.40 18.60 9.58
N ARG A 177 0.41 17.95 8.96
CA ARG A 177 0.57 17.39 7.60
C ARG A 177 0.37 18.47 6.54
N ARG A 178 1.13 18.36 5.45
CA ARG A 178 0.96 19.25 4.30
C ARG A 178 -0.45 19.09 3.73
N GLY A 179 -1.17 20.18 3.55
CA GLY A 179 -2.56 20.16 3.11
C GLY A 179 -2.99 21.46 2.46
N ARG A 180 -4.11 21.44 1.74
CA ARG A 180 -4.71 22.63 1.14
C ARG A 180 -6.21 22.65 1.43
N VAL A 181 -6.68 23.70 2.06
CA VAL A 181 -8.09 23.92 2.35
C VAL A 181 -8.57 25.12 1.55
N LYS A 182 -9.74 25.01 0.91
CA LYS A 182 -10.39 26.13 0.23
C LYS A 182 -11.61 26.57 1.03
N GLY A 183 -11.86 27.87 1.09
CA GLY A 183 -13.08 28.40 1.71
C GLY A 183 -14.32 28.25 0.81
N PRO A 184 -15.53 28.44 1.36
CA PRO A 184 -15.78 28.88 2.74
C PRO A 184 -15.60 27.74 3.75
N SER A 185 -14.73 27.92 4.75
CA SER A 185 -14.48 26.90 5.79
C SER A 185 -13.83 27.48 7.04
N VAL A 186 -13.98 26.79 8.17
CA VAL A 186 -13.32 27.13 9.43
C VAL A 186 -12.39 25.98 9.80
N VAL A 187 -11.08 26.26 9.87
CA VAL A 187 -10.09 25.25 10.27
C VAL A 187 -9.63 25.51 11.69
N ARG A 188 -9.76 24.48 12.54
CA ARG A 188 -9.29 24.51 13.93
C ARG A 188 -8.08 23.58 14.06
N PHE A 189 -7.04 24.07 14.70
CA PHE A 189 -5.83 23.32 14.97
C PHE A 189 -5.81 22.89 16.45
N ALA A 190 -5.37 21.65 16.70
CA ALA A 190 -5.26 21.13 18.07
C ALA A 190 -4.17 21.85 18.89
N ALA A 191 -3.18 22.45 18.22
CA ALA A 191 -2.14 23.27 18.81
C ALA A 191 -2.06 24.63 18.08
N PRO A 192 -1.60 25.70 18.74
CA PRO A 192 -1.37 26.99 18.10
C PRO A 192 -0.41 26.87 16.91
N VAL A 193 -0.73 27.57 15.83
CA VAL A 193 0.03 27.59 14.57
C VAL A 193 0.37 29.03 14.18
N GLU A 194 1.41 29.21 13.37
CA GLU A 194 1.75 30.51 12.81
C GLU A 194 1.04 30.70 11.46
N GLU A 195 0.19 31.71 11.39
CA GLU A 195 -0.43 32.17 10.15
C GLU A 195 0.47 33.21 9.48
N ILE A 196 1.03 32.83 8.33
CA ILE A 196 1.78 33.71 7.46
C ILE A 196 0.81 34.28 6.43
N ASN A 197 0.44 35.54 6.61
CA ASN A 197 -0.24 36.31 5.57
C ASN A 197 0.74 36.57 4.43
N ARG A 198 0.50 35.95 3.28
CA ARG A 198 1.23 36.30 2.07
C ARG A 198 0.67 37.60 1.51
N ARG A 199 1.53 38.36 0.82
CA ARG A 199 1.15 39.59 0.09
C ARG A 199 0.07 39.37 -0.98
N ARG A 200 -0.28 38.13 -1.32
CA ARG A 200 -1.32 37.84 -2.32
C ARG A 200 -2.68 37.70 -1.63
N PRO A 201 -3.67 38.51 -2.02
CA PRO A 201 -5.02 38.39 -1.47
C PRO A 201 -5.58 36.98 -1.73
N GLY A 202 -6.23 36.41 -0.71
CA GLY A 202 -6.88 35.09 -0.80
C GLY A 202 -5.96 33.87 -0.59
N LYS A 203 -4.67 34.02 -0.30
CA LYS A 203 -3.80 32.87 0.03
C LYS A 203 -3.16 33.00 1.42
N ARG A 204 -3.56 32.12 2.33
CA ARG A 204 -3.02 32.00 3.69
C ARG A 204 -2.08 30.79 3.77
N THR A 205 -0.96 30.91 4.47
CA THR A 205 -0.10 29.76 4.77
C THR A 205 -0.04 29.58 6.27
N VAL A 206 -0.27 28.36 6.72
CA VAL A 206 -0.18 27.98 8.13
C VAL A 206 0.99 27.02 8.28
N ARG A 207 1.83 27.26 9.29
CA ARG A 207 2.92 26.35 9.65
C ARG A 207 2.96 26.08 11.14
N ARG A 208 3.69 25.03 11.53
CA ARG A 208 3.98 24.78 12.94
C ARG A 208 4.65 26.01 13.57
N LEU A 209 4.31 26.30 14.82
CA LEU A 209 4.96 27.35 15.59
C LEU A 209 6.47 27.02 15.69
N GLY A 210 7.29 27.81 15.00
CA GLY A 210 8.75 27.69 15.04
C GLY A 210 9.39 28.60 16.08
N TRP A 211 10.66 28.35 16.41
CA TRP A 211 11.45 29.18 17.34
C TRP A 211 11.94 30.51 16.75
N HIS A 212 11.91 30.69 15.42
CA HIS A 212 12.50 31.86 14.76
C HIS A 212 11.50 33.01 14.50
N ARG A 213 12.02 34.25 14.62
CA ARG A 213 11.37 35.57 14.48
C ARG A 213 9.93 35.55 13.95
N ARG A 214 8.99 35.87 14.85
CA ARG A 214 7.56 36.06 14.62
C ARG A 214 7.33 37.06 13.49
N ARG A 215 6.99 36.56 12.29
CA ARG A 215 6.48 37.40 11.19
C ARG A 215 4.99 37.17 10.94
N GLY A 216 4.40 36.12 11.52
CA GLY A 216 2.97 35.80 11.42
C GLY A 216 2.20 35.98 12.73
N GLY A 217 0.87 36.00 12.61
CA GLY A 217 -0.03 35.92 13.75
C GLY A 217 -0.11 34.50 14.28
N VAL A 218 -0.17 34.32 15.60
CA VAL A 218 -0.41 33.01 16.20
C VAL A 218 -1.92 32.80 16.32
N THR A 219 -2.42 31.69 15.79
CA THR A 219 -3.84 31.36 15.86
C THR A 219 -4.05 29.86 16.02
N SER A 220 -5.17 29.46 16.62
CA SER A 220 -5.67 28.09 16.62
C SER A 220 -6.87 27.91 15.68
N LYS A 221 -7.35 29.00 15.08
CA LYS A 221 -8.55 29.04 14.24
C LYS A 221 -8.34 29.95 13.04
N VAL A 222 -8.50 29.41 11.84
CA VAL A 222 -8.44 30.17 10.59
C VAL A 222 -9.80 30.08 9.91
N THR A 223 -10.46 31.22 9.71
CA THR A 223 -11.69 31.33 8.93
C THR A 223 -11.31 31.70 7.50
N LEU A 224 -11.78 30.89 6.54
CA LEU A 224 -11.56 31.09 5.11
C LEU A 224 -12.85 31.55 4.46
N GLY A 225 -12.80 32.69 3.77
CA GLY A 225 -13.88 33.20 2.92
C GLY A 225 -13.96 32.49 1.57
N THR A 226 -14.99 32.78 0.79
CA THR A 226 -15.15 32.26 -0.58
C THR A 226 -13.95 32.63 -1.45
N GLY A 227 -13.35 31.64 -2.12
CA GLY A 227 -12.16 31.83 -2.95
C GLY A 227 -10.84 31.91 -2.19
N GLU A 228 -10.86 31.99 -0.85
CA GLU A 228 -9.65 31.92 -0.05
C GLU A 228 -9.10 30.50 0.01
N VAL A 229 -7.77 30.41 0.11
CA VAL A 229 -7.04 29.15 0.14
C VAL A 229 -6.03 29.18 1.27
N MET A 230 -6.11 28.19 2.15
CA MET A 230 -5.09 27.91 3.15
C MET A 230 -4.18 26.77 2.70
N GLU A 231 -2.87 26.98 2.76
CA GLU A 231 -1.86 25.94 2.57
C GLU A 231 -1.24 25.62 3.94
N VAL A 232 -1.43 24.39 4.42
CA VAL A 232 -0.78 23.86 5.61
C VAL A 232 0.59 23.34 5.22
N ARG A 233 1.65 23.84 5.87
CA ARG A 233 3.03 23.40 5.69
C ARG A 233 3.55 22.80 7.01
N PRO A 234 4.12 21.58 6.99
CA PRO A 234 4.77 21.01 8.16
C PRO A 234 5.87 21.92 8.72
#